data_AF-A0A933K0Y4-F1
#
_entry.id   AF-A0A933K0Y4-F1
#
_cell.length_a   1.000
_cell.length_b   1.000
_cell.length_c   1.000
_cell.angle_alpha   90.00
_cell.angle_beta   90.00
_cell.angle_gamma   90.00
#
_symmetry.space_group_name_H-M   'P 1'
#
loop_
_entity.id
_entity.type
_entity.pdbx_description
1 polymer ?
#
loop_
_entity_poly.entity_id
_entity_poly.type
_entity_poly.pdbx_seq_one_letter_code
_entity_poly.pdbx_strand_id
1 'polypeptide(L)'
;MIFGWFWNKKEKKYDWSRFVGEDECPEEFLADLIVGVLTLASLEYNLTEFNYTNLEQAFCRLGQEFRLPGAKVINDDCGYPQPPASVISALFLSNSRGVRRIRAHTWGVPNQAVQENMQYLQKRGRGFFKALYPVVDRFVELATKR
;
A
#
# COMPACT_ATOMS: atom_id res chain seq x y z
N MET A 1 19.56 -16.90 6.61
CA MET A 1 18.79 -17.96 5.92
C MET A 1 17.43 -17.38 5.55
N ILE A 2 17.14 -17.36 4.27
CA ILE A 2 15.96 -16.76 3.64
C ILE A 2 14.79 -17.73 3.86
N PHE A 3 13.79 -17.35 4.65
CA PHE A 3 12.54 -18.11 4.71
C PHE A 3 11.76 -17.85 3.43
N GLY A 4 11.92 -18.74 2.45
CA GLY A 4 11.04 -18.82 1.28
C GLY A 4 9.64 -19.18 1.74
N TRP A 5 8.75 -18.18 1.77
CA TRP A 5 7.31 -18.43 1.83
C TRP A 5 6.89 -19.01 0.49
N PHE A 6 6.76 -20.33 0.43
CA PHE A 6 6.18 -21.03 -0.71
C PHE A 6 4.76 -20.52 -0.93
N TRP A 7 4.62 -19.61 -1.90
CA TRP A 7 3.34 -19.15 -2.42
C TRP A 7 2.67 -20.30 -3.16
N ASN A 8 1.83 -21.02 -2.44
CA ASN A 8 0.98 -22.04 -3.02
C ASN A 8 -0.11 -21.31 -3.84
N LYS A 9 -0.13 -21.53 -5.16
CA LYS A 9 -1.01 -20.95 -6.20
C LYS A 9 -2.52 -21.20 -5.99
N LYS A 10 -2.97 -21.57 -4.79
CA LYS A 10 -4.39 -21.66 -4.44
C LYS A 10 -4.79 -20.35 -3.77
N GLU A 11 -5.32 -19.45 -4.60
CA GLU A 11 -5.92 -18.16 -4.29
C GLU A 11 -6.73 -18.18 -2.98
N LYS A 12 -6.11 -17.87 -1.85
CA LYS A 12 -6.83 -17.17 -0.78
C LYS A 12 -6.91 -15.73 -1.26
N LYS A 13 -8.04 -15.39 -1.88
CA LYS A 13 -8.43 -13.99 -2.10
C LYS A 13 -8.25 -13.28 -0.76
N TYR A 14 -7.25 -12.41 -0.65
CA TYR A 14 -7.08 -11.60 0.55
C TYR A 14 -8.33 -10.73 0.66
N ASP A 15 -9.13 -10.99 1.68
CA ASP A 15 -10.36 -10.28 1.92
C ASP A 15 -10.04 -8.97 2.66
N TRP A 16 -9.62 -7.97 1.89
CA TRP A 16 -9.27 -6.66 2.42
C TRP A 16 -10.47 -5.90 2.98
N SER A 17 -11.70 -6.30 2.64
CA SER A 17 -12.92 -5.66 3.14
C SER A 17 -13.00 -5.66 4.68
N ARG A 18 -12.35 -6.63 5.34
CA ARG A 18 -12.26 -6.71 6.80
C ARG A 18 -11.37 -5.66 7.44
N PHE A 19 -10.54 -5.00 6.63
CA PHE A 19 -9.62 -3.95 7.06
C PHE A 19 -10.08 -2.56 6.62
N VAL A 20 -11.12 -2.49 5.78
CA VAL A 20 -11.79 -1.24 5.42
C VAL A 20 -12.84 -0.97 6.50
N GLY A 21 -12.74 0.17 7.18
CA GLY A 21 -13.79 0.58 8.12
C GLY A 21 -15.12 0.76 7.38
N GLU A 22 -16.26 0.54 8.05
CA GLU A 22 -17.60 0.69 7.42
C GLU A 22 -17.80 2.07 6.78
N ASP A 23 -17.14 3.11 7.33
CA ASP A 23 -17.17 4.50 6.86
C ASP A 23 -15.85 4.97 6.21
N GLU A 24 -14.90 4.06 5.94
CA GLU A 24 -13.58 4.45 5.44
C GLU A 24 -13.57 4.64 3.92
N CYS A 25 -13.14 5.82 3.49
CA CYS A 25 -12.96 6.12 2.06
C CYS A 25 -11.88 5.20 1.45
N PRO A 26 -12.09 4.67 0.22
CA PRO A 26 -11.11 3.84 -0.47
C PRO A 26 -9.71 4.45 -0.58
N GLU A 27 -9.62 5.78 -0.70
CA GLU A 27 -8.36 6.54 -0.75
C GLU A 27 -7.61 6.53 0.58
N GLU A 28 -8.32 6.56 1.71
CA GLU A 28 -7.70 6.48 3.03
C GLU A 28 -7.12 5.08 3.27
N PHE A 29 -7.89 4.05 2.91
CA PHE A 29 -7.39 2.68 2.97
C PHE A 29 -6.17 2.48 2.04
N LEU A 30 -6.22 3.02 0.83
CA LEU A 30 -5.09 2.95 -0.10
C LEU A 30 -3.88 3.71 0.46
N ALA A 31 -4.08 4.84 1.13
CA ALA A 31 -3.02 5.56 1.81
C ALA A 31 -2.41 4.74 2.96
N ASP A 32 -3.22 4.06 3.78
CA ASP A 32 -2.73 3.14 4.83
C ASP A 32 -1.88 2.03 4.22
N LEU A 33 -2.31 1.50 3.08
CA LEU A 33 -1.59 0.47 2.35
C LEU A 33 -0.27 0.99 1.78
N ILE A 34 -0.25 2.19 1.19
CA ILE A 34 0.98 2.83 0.70
C ILE A 34 1.96 3.09 1.85
N VAL A 35 1.48 3.67 2.96
CA VAL A 35 2.30 3.87 4.18
C VAL A 35 2.88 2.54 4.64
N GLY A 36 2.05 1.50 4.72
CA GLY A 36 2.47 0.16 5.11
C GLY A 36 3.54 -0.43 4.21
N VAL A 37 3.27 -0.42 2.90
CA VAL A 37 4.15 -1.02 1.90
C VAL A 37 5.50 -0.30 1.84
N LEU A 38 5.50 1.02 1.80
CA LEU A 38 6.74 1.80 1.73
C LEU A 38 7.54 1.75 3.03
N THR A 39 6.87 1.72 4.18
CA THR A 39 7.54 1.60 5.49
C THR A 39 8.23 0.25 5.61
N LEU A 40 7.54 -0.84 5.24
CA LEU A 40 8.11 -2.19 5.28
C LEU A 40 9.18 -2.41 4.21
N ALA A 41 9.03 -1.83 3.01
CA ALA A 41 10.09 -1.84 2.00
C ALA A 41 11.36 -1.11 2.48
N SER A 42 11.19 0.02 3.17
CA SER A 42 12.30 0.76 3.80
C SER A 42 12.95 -0.05 4.92
N LEU A 43 12.16 -0.67 5.80
CA LEU A 43 12.65 -1.44 6.94
C LEU A 43 13.34 -2.76 6.54
N GLU A 44 12.69 -3.56 5.71
CA GLU A 44 13.11 -4.96 5.44
C GLU A 44 14.06 -5.06 4.24
N TYR A 45 13.96 -4.13 3.28
CA TYR A 45 14.73 -4.16 2.02
C TYR A 45 15.67 -2.97 1.85
N ASN A 46 15.69 -2.03 2.81
CA ASN A 46 16.48 -0.79 2.74
C ASN A 46 16.15 0.05 1.48
N LEU A 47 14.91 -0.06 0.98
CA LEU A 47 14.42 0.70 -0.17
C LEU A 47 13.64 1.92 0.30
N THR A 48 14.34 3.05 0.36
CA THR A 48 13.80 4.29 0.93
C THR A 48 13.16 5.22 -0.10
N GLU A 49 13.39 4.99 -1.39
CA GLU A 49 12.94 5.88 -2.47
C GLU A 49 12.47 5.09 -3.69
N PHE A 50 11.38 5.55 -4.31
CA PHE A 50 10.83 4.99 -5.52
C PHE A 50 10.34 6.09 -6.46
N ASN A 51 10.54 5.93 -7.76
CA ASN A 51 9.97 6.82 -8.76
C ASN A 51 8.45 6.65 -8.82
N TYR A 52 7.71 7.75 -8.96
CA TYR A 52 6.25 7.78 -9.09
C TYR A 52 5.74 6.82 -10.16
N THR A 53 6.35 6.79 -11.34
CA THR A 53 5.92 5.90 -12.44
C THR A 53 6.03 4.43 -12.03
N ASN A 54 7.10 4.05 -11.33
CA ASN A 54 7.29 2.67 -10.86
C ASN A 54 6.31 2.35 -9.72
N LEU A 55 6.06 3.31 -8.82
CA LEU A 55 5.08 3.17 -7.74
C LEU A 55 3.68 2.97 -8.30
N GLU A 56 3.26 3.82 -9.24
CA GLU A 56 1.94 3.75 -9.87
C GLU A 56 1.75 2.42 -10.59
N GLN A 57 2.73 1.99 -11.39
CA GLN A 57 2.66 0.69 -12.06
C GLN A 57 2.63 -0.49 -11.08
N ALA A 58 3.44 -0.44 -10.02
CA ALA A 58 3.45 -1.48 -8.99
C ALA A 58 2.11 -1.56 -8.26
N PHE A 59 1.58 -0.43 -7.77
CA PHE A 59 0.30 -0.40 -7.06
C PHE A 59 -0.89 -0.75 -7.95
N CYS A 60 -0.88 -0.37 -9.24
CA CYS A 60 -1.89 -0.83 -10.20
C CYS A 60 -1.89 -2.36 -10.35
N ARG A 61 -0.71 -2.98 -10.49
CA ARG A 61 -0.58 -4.44 -10.57
C ARG A 61 -0.99 -5.12 -9.26
N LEU A 62 -0.57 -4.58 -8.12
CA LEU A 62 -0.97 -5.09 -6.80
C LEU A 62 -2.48 -4.97 -6.58
N GLY A 63 -3.11 -3.89 -7.05
CA GLY A 63 -4.56 -3.72 -7.02
C GLY A 63 -5.29 -4.85 -7.72
N GLN A 64 -4.78 -5.30 -8.87
CA GLN A 64 -5.32 -6.43 -9.63
C GLN A 64 -5.03 -7.79 -8.95
N GLU A 65 -3.79 -8.02 -8.54
CA GLU A 65 -3.34 -9.30 -7.96
C GLU A 65 -3.94 -9.54 -6.56
N PHE A 66 -4.03 -8.50 -5.73
CA PHE A 66 -4.50 -8.59 -4.35
C PHE A 66 -5.92 -8.09 -4.14
N ARG A 67 -6.61 -7.59 -5.19
CA ARG A 67 -7.98 -7.06 -5.13
C ARG A 67 -8.13 -5.95 -4.10
N LEU A 68 -7.23 -4.97 -4.13
CA LEU A 68 -7.29 -3.83 -3.23
C LEU A 68 -8.58 -3.02 -3.48
N PRO A 69 -9.25 -2.51 -2.43
CA PRO A 69 -10.57 -1.90 -2.51
C PRO A 69 -10.64 -0.59 -3.32
N GLY A 70 -9.52 -0.05 -3.82
CA GLY A 70 -9.49 1.07 -4.76
C GLY A 70 -9.94 0.76 -6.21
N ALA A 71 -10.32 -0.49 -6.50
CA ALA A 71 -10.75 -0.93 -7.84
C ALA A 71 -12.28 -1.05 -8.03
N LYS A 72 -13.08 -0.72 -7.01
CA LYS A 72 -14.55 -0.73 -7.13
C LYS A 72 -15.07 0.69 -7.29
N VAL A 73 -15.82 0.90 -8.36
CA VAL A 73 -16.81 1.97 -8.46
C VAL A 73 -17.79 1.78 -7.30
N ILE A 74 -17.71 2.63 -6.29
CA ILE A 74 -18.75 2.75 -5.27
C ILE A 74 -19.70 3.82 -5.82
N ASN A 75 -20.97 3.48 -6.03
CA ASN A 75 -21.97 4.50 -6.32
C ASN A 75 -22.22 5.25 -5.01
N ASP A 76 -22.10 6.57 -5.04
CA ASP A 76 -22.62 7.37 -3.92
C ASP A 76 -24.16 7.28 -3.88
N ASP A 77 -24.78 7.75 -2.80
CA ASP A 77 -26.24 7.79 -2.64
C ASP A 77 -26.95 8.60 -3.75
N CYS A 78 -26.19 9.37 -4.54
CA CYS A 78 -26.63 10.16 -5.67
C CYS A 78 -26.53 9.39 -7.00
N GLY A 79 -26.05 8.14 -7.01
CA GLY A 79 -25.90 7.30 -8.20
C GLY A 79 -24.70 7.64 -9.09
N TYR A 80 -23.78 8.50 -8.62
CA TYR A 80 -22.55 8.82 -9.34
C TYR A 80 -21.46 7.79 -9.00
N PRO A 81 -20.72 7.30 -10.03
CA PRO A 81 -19.55 6.49 -9.80
C PRO A 81 -18.50 7.30 -9.04
N GLN A 82 -18.13 6.92 -7.81
CA GLN A 82 -16.90 7.44 -7.22
C GLN A 82 -15.73 6.98 -8.10
N PRO A 83 -14.83 7.90 -8.51
CA PRO A 83 -13.66 7.52 -9.30
C PRO A 83 -12.80 6.54 -8.49
N PRO A 84 -12.13 5.58 -9.15
CA PRO A 84 -11.24 4.66 -8.47
C PRO A 84 -10.14 5.44 -7.72
N ALA A 85 -9.79 4.97 -6.53
CA ALA A 85 -8.81 5.62 -5.67
C ALA A 85 -7.49 5.81 -6.41
N SER A 86 -7.08 7.07 -6.58
CA SER A 86 -5.85 7.40 -7.30
C SER A 86 -4.61 7.24 -6.41
N VAL A 87 -3.57 6.60 -6.94
CA VAL A 87 -2.28 6.44 -6.25
C VAL A 87 -1.69 7.80 -5.86
N ILE A 88 -1.88 8.83 -6.69
CA ILE A 88 -1.36 10.16 -6.38
C ILE A 88 -2.13 10.81 -5.21
N SER A 89 -3.45 10.65 -5.16
CA SER A 89 -4.28 11.14 -4.05
C SER A 89 -3.91 10.44 -2.75
N ALA A 90 -3.75 9.11 -2.79
CA ALA A 90 -3.33 8.33 -1.64
C ALA A 90 -1.89 8.68 -1.17
N LEU A 91 -0.96 8.98 -2.09
CA LEU A 91 0.37 9.50 -1.76
C LEU A 91 0.29 10.86 -1.06
N PHE A 92 -0.59 11.76 -1.52
CA PHE A 92 -0.81 13.05 -0.87
C PHE A 92 -1.36 12.89 0.55
N LEU A 93 -2.34 12.01 0.76
CA LEU A 93 -2.84 11.69 2.11
C LEU A 93 -1.74 11.09 2.98
N SER A 94 -0.92 10.21 2.41
CA SER A 94 0.21 9.57 3.10
C SER A 94 1.31 10.55 3.53
N ASN A 95 1.36 11.77 2.99
CA ASN A 95 2.31 12.80 3.44
C ASN A 95 2.16 13.13 4.93
N SER A 96 0.92 13.13 5.41
CA SER A 96 0.62 13.36 6.83
C SER A 96 1.09 12.19 7.73
N ARG A 97 1.52 11.08 7.13
CA ARG A 97 1.84 9.79 7.78
C ARG A 97 3.26 9.32 7.44
N GLY A 98 4.19 10.27 7.31
CA GLY A 98 5.63 9.99 7.19
C GLY A 98 6.13 9.56 5.80
N VAL A 99 5.26 9.24 4.84
CA VAL A 99 5.66 9.14 3.42
C VAL A 99 6.00 10.55 2.94
N ARG A 100 7.07 10.74 2.18
CA ARG A 100 7.47 12.06 1.70
C ARG A 100 7.89 11.99 0.24
N ARG A 101 7.66 13.10 -0.46
CA ARG A 101 8.32 13.37 -1.74
C ARG A 101 9.78 13.76 -1.46
N ILE A 102 10.71 12.89 -1.85
CA ILE A 102 12.15 13.07 -1.58
C ILE A 102 12.80 13.89 -2.70
N ARG A 103 12.40 13.67 -3.95
CA ARG A 103 12.88 14.42 -5.14
C ARG A 103 11.74 14.67 -6.12
N ALA A 104 12.05 15.33 -7.24
CA ALA A 104 11.11 15.40 -8.35
C ALA A 104 10.64 13.98 -8.73
N HIS A 105 9.33 13.76 -8.69
CA HIS A 105 8.69 12.48 -9.02
C HIS A 105 9.20 11.27 -8.22
N THR A 106 9.82 11.47 -7.05
CA THR A 106 10.35 10.37 -6.21
C THR A 106 9.75 10.46 -4.82
N TRP A 107 9.21 9.35 -4.35
CA TRP A 107 8.51 9.24 -3.07
C TRP A 107 9.07 8.07 -2.26
N GLY A 108 8.94 8.15 -0.94
CA GLY A 108 9.35 7.06 -0.07
C GLY A 108 9.21 7.41 1.40
N VAL A 109 9.75 6.54 2.26
CA VAL A 109 9.71 6.72 3.71
C VAL A 109 11.15 6.88 4.21
N PRO A 110 11.54 8.07 4.71
CA PRO A 110 12.85 8.26 5.30
C PRO A 110 13.00 7.43 6.58
N ASN A 111 14.21 6.95 6.87
CA ASN A 111 14.47 6.06 8.01
C ASN A 111 13.96 6.61 9.36
N GLN A 112 13.99 7.94 9.52
CA GLN A 112 13.50 8.63 10.73
C GLN A 112 11.99 8.46 10.95
N ALA A 113 11.20 8.29 9.89
CA ALA A 113 9.75 8.13 9.95
C ALA A 113 9.31 6.66 10.12
N VAL A 114 10.22 5.69 9.92
CA VAL A 114 9.88 4.26 9.94
C VAL A 114 9.29 3.85 11.29
N GLN A 115 9.89 4.28 12.40
CA GLN A 115 9.42 3.89 13.74
C GLN A 115 8.02 4.42 14.03
N GLU A 116 7.73 5.68 13.67
CA GLU A 116 6.41 6.29 13.84
C GLU A 116 5.36 5.59 12.97
N ASN A 117 5.69 5.32 11.70
CA ASN A 117 4.82 4.60 10.78
C ASN A 117 4.51 3.18 11.27
N MET A 118 5.50 2.50 11.86
CA MET A 118 5.29 1.17 12.44
C MET A 118 4.30 1.20 13.60
N GLN A 119 4.36 2.24 14.46
CA GLN A 119 3.38 2.41 15.54
C GLN A 119 1.98 2.69 14.99
N TYR A 120 1.89 3.50 13.93
CA TYR A 120 0.62 3.75 13.23
C TYR A 120 0.01 2.46 12.66
N LEU A 121 0.80 1.65 11.94
CA LEU A 121 0.34 0.39 11.36
C LEU A 121 -0.07 -0.63 12.44
N GLN A 122 0.61 -0.63 13.58
CA GLN A 122 0.22 -1.49 14.71
C GLN A 122 -1.13 -1.10 15.30
N LYS A 123 -1.46 0.20 15.37
CA LYS A 123 -2.78 0.68 15.81
C LYS A 123 -3.90 0.25 14.85
N ARG A 124 -3.60 0.18 13.54
CA ARG A 124 -4.53 -0.34 12.53
C ARG A 124 -4.88 -1.81 12.72
N GLY A 125 -3.99 -2.56 13.38
CA GLY A 125 -4.26 -3.90 13.87
C GLY A 125 -3.28 -4.95 13.35
N ARG A 126 -2.98 -5.94 14.20
CA ARG A 126 -2.02 -7.02 13.90
C ARG A 126 -2.39 -7.81 12.64
N GLY A 127 -3.69 -7.97 12.36
CA GLY A 127 -4.18 -8.65 11.16
C GLY A 127 -3.82 -7.91 9.86
N PHE A 128 -3.98 -6.59 9.86
CA PHE A 128 -3.63 -5.73 8.73
C PHE A 128 -2.13 -5.75 8.48
N PHE A 129 -1.34 -5.54 9.54
CA PHE A 129 0.12 -5.57 9.46
C PHE A 129 0.65 -6.89 8.89
N LYS A 130 0.11 -8.03 9.33
CA LYS A 130 0.48 -9.34 8.80
C LYS A 130 0.07 -9.54 7.33
N ALA A 131 -1.03 -8.94 6.90
CA ALA A 131 -1.50 -9.02 5.52
C ALA A 131 -0.63 -8.19 4.56
N LEU A 132 0.12 -7.21 5.04
CA LEU A 132 1.01 -6.37 4.21
C LEU A 132 2.25 -7.11 3.72
N TYR A 133 2.85 -8.02 4.50
CA TYR A 133 4.08 -8.73 4.10
C TYR A 133 4.06 -9.34 2.68
N PRO A 134 3.07 -10.16 2.29
CA PRO A 134 3.02 -10.69 0.92
C PRO A 134 2.83 -9.62 -0.15
N VAL A 135 2.18 -8.49 0.19
CA VAL A 135 2.03 -7.34 -0.71
C VAL A 135 3.36 -6.63 -0.88
N VAL A 136 4.13 -6.47 0.20
CA VAL A 136 5.47 -5.84 0.20
C VAL A 136 6.45 -6.65 -0.63
N ASP A 137 6.52 -7.96 -0.43
CA ASP A 137 7.42 -8.84 -1.18
C ASP A 137 7.18 -8.68 -2.69
N ARG A 138 5.90 -8.70 -3.09
CA ARG A 138 5.50 -8.54 -4.48
C ARG A 138 5.71 -7.12 -4.99
N PHE A 139 5.46 -6.12 -4.16
CA PHE A 139 5.73 -4.73 -4.48
C PHE A 139 7.21 -4.52 -4.80
N VAL A 140 8.11 -5.02 -3.95
CA VAL A 140 9.56 -4.90 -4.14
C VAL A 140 9.95 -5.56 -5.46
N GLU A 141 9.48 -6.78 -5.72
CA GLU A 141 9.72 -7.47 -6.98
C GLU A 141 9.30 -6.62 -8.20
N LEU A 142 8.12 -5.99 -8.16
CA LEU A 142 7.61 -5.16 -9.23
C LEU A 142 8.35 -3.83 -9.37
N ALA A 143 8.66 -3.17 -8.27
CA ALA A 143 9.25 -1.83 -8.23
C ALA A 143 10.75 -1.84 -8.57
N THR A 144 11.45 -2.98 -8.37
CA THR A 144 12.88 -3.12 -8.67
C THR A 144 13.19 -3.85 -9.98
N LYS A 145 12.19 -4.48 -10.62
CA LYS A 145 12.36 -5.09 -11.95
C LYS A 145 12.51 -3.99 -13.00
N ARG A 146 13.71 -3.88 -13.56
CA ARG A 146 14.02 -3.05 -14.74
C ARG A 146 13.62 -3.76 -16.03
#